data_AF-A0A1I5HP10-F1
#
_entry.id   AF-A0A1I5HP10-F1
#
_cell.length_a   1.000
_cell.length_b   1.000
_cell.length_c   1.000
_cell.angle_alpha   90.00
_cell.angle_beta   90.00
_cell.angle_gamma   90.00
#
_symmetry.space_group_name_H-M   'P 1'
#
loop_
_entity.id
_entity.type
_entity.pdbx_description
1 polymer ?
#
loop_
_entity_poly.entity_id
_entity_poly.type
_entity_poly.pdbx_seq_one_letter_code
_entity_poly.pdbx_strand_id
1 'polypeptide(L)'
;MKTRSLYLAIGTMLLSAFQQLSAQTVSYQEFTAPVYRFAEDQHFSEHKKIFYLADLDKGLLENLLNSSANKEAAVDQFRVSIMQELSKAGIRSTANEGDLTVAYLIDKMSISAVSNGYSLAYNVEGIIREVVMNKKGEPYFNKTHKISGQETLATADQITNDFTKLLANPKSVDVYRIVFKNVKRLAGDAEKKFVDGYQTQTINLPFIAKAKKKYPEFVVIDSLNEALISTLKKKETTDYSNVIKPFEQSFLQMAAQQYPAEYNIKPIKVAAYSELSFLYYLAYDTAKLRSALDTLYANSGKFLGVRSDYEVRGSLAKEVQGYYATANDRKYPLDSSSGEIRSDMFSTEKLSEGWVLLSQGDTIKGRYIDEHFKGSIVDLDAGKYVKFEIIEKEKPKRKSYKLSEVNSFGFLGKTYEVHKFKPVFEQNNSVSLDMIRTKNYPLQVIYSSRKIRILKENFGEDATNAIVFIRPNEEEVANQGRDWFKKRDEMMKDYFKDCPEMVTKLGNYDFKTEAAYIKMAEDYTNSCK
;
A
#
# COMPACT_ATOMS: atom_id res chain seq x y z
N MET A 1 -45.80 -12.36 47.75
CA MET A 1 -45.62 -12.81 46.35
C MET A 1 -44.38 -12.22 45.62
N LYS A 2 -43.42 -11.54 46.28
CA LYS A 2 -42.26 -10.93 45.60
C LYS A 2 -40.93 -11.72 45.69
N THR A 3 -40.85 -12.75 46.53
CA THR A 3 -39.63 -13.56 46.71
C THR A 3 -39.57 -14.78 45.79
N ARG A 4 -40.71 -15.35 45.38
CA ARG A 4 -40.73 -16.52 44.47
C ARG A 4 -40.27 -16.21 43.04
N SER A 5 -40.46 -14.97 42.57
CA SER A 5 -40.04 -14.53 41.22
C SER A 5 -38.54 -14.34 41.09
N LEU A 6 -37.85 -13.97 42.19
CA LEU A 6 -36.41 -13.72 42.21
C LEU A 6 -35.60 -15.02 42.19
N TYR A 7 -36.08 -16.06 42.90
CA TYR A 7 -35.46 -17.40 42.85
C TYR A 7 -35.70 -18.10 41.51
N LEU A 8 -36.81 -17.82 40.83
CA LEU A 8 -37.04 -18.34 39.48
C LEU A 8 -36.08 -17.69 38.45
N ALA A 9 -35.86 -16.37 38.55
CA ALA A 9 -34.96 -15.62 37.66
C ALA A 9 -33.48 -16.00 37.85
N ILE A 10 -33.04 -16.16 39.11
CA ILE A 10 -31.68 -16.63 39.46
C ILE A 10 -31.51 -18.10 39.08
N GLY A 11 -32.55 -18.93 39.26
CA GLY A 11 -32.58 -20.32 38.81
C GLY A 11 -32.43 -20.45 37.29
N THR A 12 -33.12 -19.62 36.49
CA THR A 12 -32.97 -19.59 35.03
C THR A 12 -31.61 -19.06 34.57
N MET A 13 -31.03 -18.06 35.26
CA MET A 13 -29.69 -17.56 34.92
C MET A 13 -28.58 -18.59 35.23
N LEU A 14 -28.69 -19.31 36.36
CA LEU A 14 -27.79 -20.41 36.71
C LEU A 14 -27.98 -21.62 35.78
N LEU A 15 -29.22 -21.95 35.38
CA LEU A 15 -29.50 -22.99 34.38
C LEU A 15 -28.96 -22.62 32.99
N SER A 16 -29.03 -21.35 32.56
CA SER A 16 -28.44 -20.91 31.29
C SER A 16 -26.89 -20.90 31.32
N ALA A 17 -26.28 -20.57 32.46
CA ALA A 17 -24.83 -20.63 32.63
C ALA A 17 -24.31 -22.08 32.70
N PHE A 18 -25.07 -23.00 33.31
CA PHE A 18 -24.76 -24.43 33.30
C PHE A 18 -25.09 -25.12 31.96
N GLN A 19 -26.06 -24.62 31.19
CA GLN A 19 -26.31 -25.08 29.82
C GLN A 19 -25.21 -24.66 28.85
N GLN A 20 -24.59 -23.49 29.02
CA GLN A 20 -23.40 -23.11 28.24
C GLN A 20 -22.18 -24.00 28.56
N LEU A 21 -22.02 -24.44 29.81
CA LEU A 21 -20.94 -25.36 30.20
C LEU A 21 -21.18 -26.83 29.80
N SER A 22 -22.39 -27.19 29.34
CA SER A 22 -22.74 -28.55 28.87
C SER A 22 -22.90 -28.66 27.35
N ALA A 23 -22.91 -27.55 26.62
CA ALA A 23 -22.91 -27.54 25.17
C ALA A 23 -21.50 -27.80 24.62
N GLN A 24 -21.41 -28.65 23.59
CA GLN A 24 -20.19 -28.81 22.80
C GLN A 24 -19.96 -27.57 21.96
N THR A 25 -18.82 -26.93 22.17
CA THR A 25 -18.41 -25.73 21.43
C THR A 25 -17.13 -26.02 20.67
N VAL A 26 -17.09 -25.58 19.41
CA VAL A 26 -15.82 -25.45 18.68
C VAL A 26 -15.05 -24.33 19.38
N SER A 27 -13.80 -24.62 19.70
CA SER A 27 -12.84 -23.69 20.26
C SER A 27 -11.61 -23.67 19.34
N TYR A 28 -10.75 -22.67 19.45
CA TYR A 28 -9.56 -22.59 18.61
C TYR A 28 -8.31 -22.69 19.45
N GLN A 29 -7.32 -23.37 18.89
CA GLN A 29 -5.98 -23.40 19.43
C GLN A 29 -5.03 -22.73 18.42
N GLU A 30 -4.14 -21.90 18.95
CA GLU A 30 -3.14 -21.21 18.14
C GLU A 30 -1.89 -22.09 17.99
N PHE A 31 -1.43 -22.24 16.76
CA PHE A 31 -0.18 -22.93 16.42
C PHE A 31 0.72 -21.98 15.64
N THR A 32 2.05 -22.12 15.77
CA THR A 32 3.01 -21.37 14.96
C THR A 32 3.80 -22.32 14.06
N ALA A 33 3.81 -22.05 12.75
CA ALA A 33 4.56 -22.85 11.77
C ALA A 33 5.05 -21.97 10.61
N PRO A 34 6.18 -22.32 9.96
CA PRO A 34 6.59 -21.70 8.71
C PRO A 34 5.67 -22.17 7.57
N VAL A 35 5.14 -21.24 6.79
CA VAL A 35 4.31 -21.53 5.61
C VAL A 35 4.89 -20.77 4.42
N TYR A 36 5.14 -21.47 3.32
CA TYR A 36 5.50 -20.84 2.04
C TYR A 36 4.26 -20.11 1.53
N ARG A 37 4.38 -18.81 1.32
CA ARG A 37 3.29 -18.00 0.79
C ARG A 37 3.79 -17.19 -0.40
N PHE A 38 2.94 -17.14 -1.41
CA PHE A 38 3.08 -16.21 -2.51
C PHE A 38 2.63 -14.81 -2.08
N ALA A 39 3.30 -13.79 -2.60
CA ALA A 39 2.93 -12.39 -2.41
C ALA A 39 1.46 -12.14 -2.83
N GLU A 40 0.66 -11.48 -1.97
CA GLU A 40 -0.71 -11.06 -2.33
C GLU A 40 -0.72 -10.12 -3.55
N ASP A 41 0.36 -9.36 -3.74
CA ASP A 41 0.54 -8.46 -4.86
C ASP A 41 1.79 -8.89 -5.65
N GLN A 42 1.55 -9.66 -6.70
CA GLN A 42 2.61 -10.35 -7.45
C GLN A 42 3.58 -9.39 -8.15
N HIS A 43 3.21 -8.12 -8.29
CA HIS A 43 4.12 -7.06 -8.71
C HIS A 43 5.38 -6.97 -7.84
N PHE A 44 5.30 -7.31 -6.56
CA PHE A 44 6.42 -7.21 -5.61
C PHE A 44 7.15 -8.54 -5.37
N SER A 45 6.70 -9.66 -5.94
CA SER A 45 7.13 -11.02 -5.58
C SER A 45 8.62 -11.36 -5.75
N GLU A 46 9.45 -10.47 -6.33
CA GLU A 46 10.89 -10.68 -6.46
C GLU A 46 11.72 -10.18 -5.27
N HIS A 47 11.12 -9.43 -4.34
CA HIS A 47 11.81 -8.88 -3.19
C HIS A 47 12.11 -9.96 -2.14
N LYS A 48 13.36 -10.01 -1.68
CA LYS A 48 13.87 -11.03 -0.73
C LYS A 48 14.24 -10.44 0.62
N LYS A 49 14.49 -9.13 0.70
CA LYS A 49 14.97 -8.46 1.90
C LYS A 49 14.27 -7.12 2.05
N ILE A 50 13.27 -7.08 2.92
CA ILE A 50 12.61 -5.82 3.25
C ILE A 50 13.34 -5.16 4.41
N PHE A 51 13.76 -3.92 4.19
CA PHE A 51 14.22 -3.03 5.25
C PHE A 51 13.01 -2.29 5.83
N TYR A 52 12.71 -2.51 7.11
CA TYR A 52 11.64 -1.79 7.80
C TYR A 52 12.21 -0.61 8.57
N LEU A 53 11.65 0.56 8.30
CA LEU A 53 11.93 1.78 9.04
C LEU A 53 10.65 2.28 9.68
N ALA A 54 10.74 2.81 10.90
CA ALA A 54 9.64 3.53 11.52
C ALA A 54 10.15 4.86 12.05
N ASP A 55 9.35 5.91 11.88
CA ASP A 55 9.68 7.24 12.37
C ASP A 55 8.46 7.93 12.99
N LEU A 56 8.69 8.86 13.90
CA LEU A 56 7.62 9.62 14.57
C LEU A 56 7.59 11.05 14.05
N ASP A 57 6.39 11.63 13.93
CA ASP A 57 6.26 13.08 13.83
C ASP A 57 6.96 13.77 15.01
N LYS A 58 7.58 14.92 14.72
CA LYS A 58 8.36 15.68 15.71
C LYS A 58 7.52 16.07 16.92
N GLY A 59 6.28 16.52 16.70
CA GLY A 59 5.37 16.89 17.78
C GLY A 59 4.95 15.69 18.63
N LEU A 60 4.74 14.54 18.00
CA LEU A 60 4.46 13.29 18.72
C LEU A 60 5.65 12.85 19.57
N LEU A 61 6.86 12.85 19.01
CA LEU A 61 8.07 12.47 19.74
C LEU A 61 8.30 13.38 20.97
N GLU A 62 8.18 14.69 20.79
CA GLU A 62 8.36 15.65 21.90
C GLU A 62 7.38 15.43 23.04
N ASN A 63 6.14 15.01 22.75
CA ASN A 63 5.14 14.70 23.77
C ASN A 63 5.41 13.38 24.52
N LEU A 64 6.20 12.48 23.93
CA LEU A 64 6.51 11.17 24.51
C LEU A 64 7.72 11.21 25.44
N LEU A 65 8.69 12.06 25.16
CA LEU A 65 9.99 12.10 25.84
C LEU A 65 9.97 12.82 27.19
N ASN A 66 10.85 12.40 28.09
CA ASN A 66 11.25 13.17 29.26
C ASN A 66 11.87 14.52 28.82
N SER A 67 11.63 15.59 29.58
CA SER A 67 12.12 16.94 29.26
C SER A 67 13.66 17.06 29.24
N SER A 68 14.37 16.09 29.82
CA SER A 68 15.84 16.00 29.85
C SER A 68 16.44 15.17 28.71
N ALA A 69 15.63 14.54 27.86
CA ALA A 69 16.13 13.68 26.79
C ALA A 69 16.72 14.48 25.61
N ASN A 70 17.84 14.02 25.06
CA ASN A 70 18.37 14.54 23.80
C ASN A 70 17.45 14.10 22.65
N LYS A 71 16.79 15.07 22.01
CA LYS A 71 15.76 14.84 20.98
C LYS A 71 16.31 14.14 19.73
N GLU A 72 17.50 14.52 19.25
CA GLU A 72 18.09 13.90 18.06
C GLU A 72 18.48 12.45 18.34
N ALA A 73 19.14 12.20 19.47
CA ALA A 73 19.49 10.84 19.88
C ALA A 73 18.25 9.95 20.15
N ALA A 74 17.14 10.54 20.58
CA ALA A 74 15.90 9.82 20.84
C ALA A 74 15.21 9.30 19.57
N VAL A 75 15.32 10.03 18.45
CA VAL A 75 14.81 9.56 17.14
C VAL A 75 15.52 8.28 16.72
N ASP A 76 16.85 8.27 16.79
CA ASP A 76 17.63 7.10 16.39
C ASP A 76 17.41 5.93 17.34
N GLN A 77 17.28 6.18 18.65
CA GLN A 77 16.92 5.15 19.61
C GLN A 77 15.52 4.58 19.35
N PHE A 78 14.54 5.40 18.95
CA PHE A 78 13.22 4.92 18.55
C PHE A 78 13.30 3.99 17.34
N ARG A 79 13.99 4.42 16.27
CA ARG A 79 14.16 3.63 15.03
C ARG A 79 14.80 2.27 15.33
N VAL A 80 15.93 2.28 16.04
CA VAL A 80 16.65 1.06 16.44
C VAL A 80 15.78 0.16 17.32
N SER A 81 15.05 0.76 18.25
CA SER A 81 14.13 0.06 19.14
C SER A 81 13.03 -0.68 18.37
N ILE A 82 12.35 -0.02 17.42
CA ILE A 82 11.33 -0.66 16.59
C ILE A 82 11.93 -1.81 15.76
N MET A 83 13.09 -1.59 15.13
CA MET A 83 13.77 -2.65 14.35
C MET A 83 14.09 -3.88 15.21
N GLN A 84 14.61 -3.69 16.43
CA GLN A 84 14.90 -4.78 17.35
C GLN A 84 13.64 -5.55 17.76
N GLU A 85 12.55 -4.84 18.05
CA GLU A 85 11.29 -5.49 18.43
C GLU A 85 10.61 -6.21 17.25
N LEU A 86 10.72 -5.69 16.01
CA LEU A 86 10.29 -6.38 14.80
C LEU A 86 11.09 -7.68 14.58
N SER A 87 12.42 -7.62 14.78
CA SER A 87 13.28 -8.79 14.71
C SER A 87 12.92 -9.86 15.75
N LYS A 88 12.64 -9.46 17.00
CA LYS A 88 12.12 -10.37 18.05
C LYS A 88 10.77 -11.00 17.67
N ALA A 89 9.94 -10.27 16.90
CA ALA A 89 8.68 -10.78 16.38
C ALA A 89 8.84 -11.71 15.16
N GLY A 90 10.06 -12.00 14.72
CA GLY A 90 10.33 -12.87 13.57
C GLY A 90 10.18 -12.19 12.21
N ILE A 91 9.97 -10.88 12.18
CA ILE A 91 9.97 -10.08 10.95
C ILE A 91 11.43 -9.81 10.60
N ARG A 92 11.86 -10.21 9.40
CA ARG A 92 13.25 -10.12 8.95
C ARG A 92 13.63 -8.67 8.63
N SER A 93 13.76 -7.81 9.64
CA SER A 93 14.36 -6.49 9.45
C SER A 93 15.88 -6.67 9.33
N THR A 94 16.44 -6.46 8.15
CA THR A 94 17.90 -6.39 8.01
C THR A 94 18.41 -5.10 8.67
N ALA A 95 19.55 -5.15 9.38
CA ALA A 95 20.19 -3.95 9.91
C ALA A 95 20.79 -3.07 8.79
N ASN A 96 20.96 -3.64 7.60
CA ASN A 96 21.54 -3.02 6.41
C ASN A 96 20.57 -3.14 5.23
N GLU A 97 20.71 -2.25 4.25
CA GLU A 97 19.88 -2.08 3.04
C GLU A 97 19.14 -3.34 2.54
N GLY A 98 17.84 -3.19 2.32
CA GLY A 98 16.98 -4.15 1.64
C GLY A 98 16.92 -3.91 0.12
N ASP A 99 16.36 -4.86 -0.62
CA ASP A 99 15.95 -4.61 -2.01
C ASP A 99 14.60 -3.86 -2.09
N LEU A 100 13.93 -3.75 -0.94
CA LEU A 100 12.77 -2.91 -0.70
C LEU A 100 12.91 -2.24 0.67
N THR A 101 12.49 -0.98 0.80
CA THR A 101 12.31 -0.32 2.09
C THR A 101 10.83 -0.07 2.34
N VAL A 102 10.32 -0.45 3.50
CA VAL A 102 8.97 -0.07 3.94
C VAL A 102 9.11 0.84 5.16
N ALA A 103 8.76 2.10 4.97
CA ALA A 103 8.79 3.12 6.01
C ALA A 103 7.39 3.37 6.59
N TYR A 104 7.28 3.34 7.91
CA TYR A 104 6.09 3.73 8.65
C TYR A 104 6.33 5.08 9.32
N LEU A 105 5.68 6.13 8.84
CA LEU A 105 5.73 7.46 9.43
C LEU A 105 4.49 7.65 10.31
N ILE A 106 4.69 7.71 11.62
CA ILE A 106 3.60 7.85 12.58
C ILE A 106 3.34 9.35 12.79
N ASP A 107 2.32 9.85 12.09
CA ASP A 107 1.93 11.26 12.11
C ASP A 107 1.19 11.61 13.41
N LYS A 108 0.36 10.69 13.92
CA LYS A 108 -0.43 10.87 15.14
C LYS A 108 -0.63 9.54 15.84
N MET A 109 -0.50 9.51 17.16
CA MET A 109 -0.98 8.40 17.98
C MET A 109 -1.40 8.91 19.35
N SER A 110 -2.61 8.53 19.77
CA SER A 110 -3.17 8.92 21.06
C SER A 110 -3.99 7.80 21.66
N ILE A 111 -3.96 7.71 22.98
CA ILE A 111 -4.69 6.69 23.75
C ILE A 111 -5.50 7.34 24.88
N SER A 112 -6.68 6.79 25.13
CA SER A 112 -7.48 7.08 26.31
C SER A 112 -7.91 5.77 26.97
N ALA A 113 -7.67 5.62 28.27
CA ALA A 113 -7.97 4.40 29.00
C ALA A 113 -9.48 4.10 29.00
N VAL A 114 -9.82 2.82 28.81
CA VAL A 114 -11.16 2.29 28.99
C VAL A 114 -11.23 1.66 30.37
N SER A 115 -12.17 2.08 31.20
CA SER A 115 -12.32 1.55 32.56
C SER A 115 -12.92 0.15 32.54
N ASN A 116 -12.07 -0.88 32.44
CA ASN A 116 -12.47 -2.28 32.46
C ASN A 116 -11.56 -3.07 33.42
N GLY A 117 -11.77 -2.89 34.74
CA GLY A 117 -11.43 -3.71 35.93
C GLY A 117 -10.14 -4.54 36.03
N TYR A 118 -9.66 -5.19 34.96
CA TYR A 118 -8.56 -6.16 34.99
C TYR A 118 -7.66 -6.15 33.73
N SER A 119 -7.99 -5.39 32.67
CA SER A 119 -7.18 -5.30 31.44
C SER A 119 -6.89 -3.85 31.04
N LEU A 120 -5.64 -3.56 30.64
CA LEU A 120 -5.25 -2.27 30.07
C LEU A 120 -5.81 -2.16 28.65
N ALA A 121 -7.06 -1.72 28.55
CA ALA A 121 -7.71 -1.42 27.29
C ALA A 121 -7.73 0.09 27.04
N TYR A 122 -7.53 0.47 25.78
CA TYR A 122 -7.42 1.86 25.34
C TYR A 122 -8.32 2.10 24.14
N ASN A 123 -9.04 3.22 24.09
CA ASN A 123 -9.46 3.77 22.81
C ASN A 123 -8.24 4.41 22.17
N VAL A 124 -7.98 4.05 20.92
CA VAL A 124 -6.81 4.46 20.14
C VAL A 124 -7.30 5.30 18.96
N GLU A 125 -6.65 6.44 18.75
CA GLU A 125 -6.78 7.23 17.53
C GLU A 125 -5.39 7.61 17.01
N GLY A 126 -5.12 7.28 15.75
CA GLY A 126 -3.82 7.53 15.14
C GLY A 126 -3.83 7.54 13.62
N ILE A 127 -2.71 7.98 13.06
CA ILE A 127 -2.45 8.06 11.62
C ILE A 127 -1.03 7.53 11.39
N ILE A 128 -0.91 6.50 10.56
CA ILE A 128 0.37 5.95 10.11
C ILE A 128 0.42 6.02 8.59
N ARG A 129 1.46 6.62 8.05
CA ARG A 129 1.73 6.65 6.61
C ARG A 129 2.74 5.57 6.26
N GLU A 130 2.33 4.65 5.43
CA GLU A 130 3.19 3.61 4.86
C GLU A 130 3.74 4.11 3.53
N VAL A 131 5.06 4.15 3.42
CA VAL A 131 5.77 4.48 2.19
C VAL A 131 6.65 3.30 1.83
N VAL A 132 6.39 2.71 0.68
CA VAL A 132 7.22 1.62 0.15
C VAL A 132 8.17 2.23 -0.86
N MET A 133 9.46 1.98 -0.71
CA MET A 133 10.53 2.55 -1.52
C MET A 133 11.41 1.45 -2.10
N ASN A 134 11.97 1.71 -3.27
CA ASN A 134 12.97 0.86 -3.87
C ASN A 134 14.33 0.97 -3.15
N LYS A 135 15.34 0.25 -3.67
CA LYS A 135 16.72 0.33 -3.17
C LYS A 135 17.36 1.73 -3.29
N LYS A 136 16.90 2.58 -4.21
CA LYS A 136 17.39 3.95 -4.41
C LYS A 136 16.74 4.98 -3.49
N GLY A 137 15.75 4.59 -2.68
CA GLY A 137 14.98 5.48 -1.80
C GLY A 137 13.81 6.20 -2.48
N GLU A 138 13.39 5.75 -3.67
CA GLU A 138 12.27 6.32 -4.41
C GLU A 138 10.98 5.52 -4.14
N PRO A 139 9.83 6.18 -3.94
CA PRO A 139 8.61 5.52 -3.53
C PRO A 139 7.96 4.70 -4.66
N TYR A 140 7.63 3.45 -4.37
CA TYR A 140 6.73 2.61 -5.15
C TYR A 140 5.26 2.97 -4.95
N PHE A 141 4.86 3.24 -3.70
CA PHE A 141 3.56 3.80 -3.39
C PHE A 141 3.56 4.41 -1.98
N ASN A 142 2.55 5.23 -1.69
CA ASN A 142 2.35 5.87 -0.40
C ASN A 142 0.88 5.76 0.02
N LYS A 143 0.62 5.19 1.20
CA LYS A 143 -0.72 4.91 1.73
C LYS A 143 -0.86 5.42 3.15
N THR A 144 -1.97 6.12 3.42
CA THR A 144 -2.32 6.56 4.77
C THR A 144 -3.28 5.58 5.43
N HIS A 145 -2.90 5.09 6.61
CA HIS A 145 -3.72 4.24 7.47
C HIS A 145 -4.27 5.06 8.64
N LYS A 146 -5.59 5.10 8.78
CA LYS A 146 -6.27 5.69 9.94
C LYS A 146 -6.55 4.60 10.96
N ILE A 147 -6.02 4.77 12.17
CA ILE A 147 -6.23 3.86 13.30
C ILE A 147 -7.32 4.45 14.18
N SER A 148 -8.41 3.71 14.37
CA SER A 148 -9.50 4.08 15.27
C SER A 148 -10.15 2.82 15.81
N GLY A 149 -10.21 2.69 17.14
CA GLY A 149 -10.83 1.53 17.78
C GLY A 149 -10.36 1.32 19.22
N GLN A 150 -10.73 0.17 19.78
CA GLN A 150 -10.27 -0.25 21.09
C GLN A 150 -9.15 -1.28 20.95
N GLU A 151 -8.02 -1.05 21.62
CA GLU A 151 -6.91 -2.00 21.70
C GLU A 151 -6.60 -2.37 23.14
N THR A 152 -6.19 -3.62 23.36
CA THR A 152 -5.76 -4.12 24.67
C THR A 152 -4.26 -4.38 24.66
N LEU A 153 -3.54 -3.95 25.69
CA LEU A 153 -2.14 -4.33 25.92
C LEU A 153 -2.07 -5.55 26.83
N ALA A 154 -1.57 -6.67 26.30
CA ALA A 154 -1.32 -7.89 27.05
C ALA A 154 0.10 -7.91 27.62
N THR A 155 0.40 -8.86 28.52
CA THR A 155 1.77 -9.05 29.05
C THR A 155 2.81 -9.29 27.94
N ALA A 156 2.41 -9.96 26.86
CA ALA A 156 3.28 -10.19 25.70
C ALA A 156 3.58 -8.91 24.89
N ASP A 157 2.83 -7.83 25.10
CA ASP A 157 3.06 -6.51 24.49
C ASP A 157 4.03 -5.65 25.33
N GLN A 158 4.60 -6.20 26.41
CA GLN A 158 5.55 -5.48 27.25
C GLN A 158 6.90 -5.32 26.55
N ILE A 159 7.28 -4.08 26.28
CA ILE A 159 8.57 -3.71 25.70
C ILE A 159 9.40 -2.99 26.76
N THR A 160 10.66 -3.43 26.90
CA THR A 160 11.66 -2.81 27.78
C THR A 160 12.98 -2.70 27.02
N ASN A 161 13.39 -1.47 26.71
CA ASN A 161 14.62 -1.16 25.97
C ASN A 161 15.11 0.28 26.26
N ASP A 162 16.19 0.72 25.61
CA ASP A 162 16.78 2.03 25.88
C ASP A 162 15.84 3.20 25.55
N PHE A 163 15.04 3.10 24.49
CA PHE A 163 14.04 4.12 24.15
C PHE A 163 12.97 4.24 25.25
N THR A 164 12.48 3.13 25.81
CA THR A 164 11.49 3.18 26.90
C THR A 164 11.98 3.90 28.16
N LYS A 165 13.30 3.97 28.38
CA LYS A 165 13.90 4.72 29.50
C LYS A 165 13.85 6.24 29.28
N LEU A 166 13.74 6.69 28.02
CA LEU A 166 13.63 8.10 27.68
C LEU A 166 12.20 8.64 27.76
N LEU A 167 11.20 7.77 27.94
CA LEU A 167 9.79 8.14 27.91
C LEU A 167 9.33 8.82 29.21
N ALA A 168 8.47 9.83 29.05
CA ALA A 168 8.07 10.77 30.09
C ALA A 168 7.44 10.12 31.33
N ASN A 169 6.61 9.09 31.10
CA ASN A 169 5.75 8.48 32.10
C ASN A 169 5.17 7.14 31.57
N PRO A 170 4.49 6.36 32.43
CA PRO A 170 3.88 5.09 32.01
C PRO A 170 2.89 5.20 30.84
N LYS A 171 2.16 6.33 30.72
CA LYS A 171 1.25 6.55 29.60
C LYS A 171 2.03 6.69 28.27
N SER A 172 3.17 7.39 28.26
CA SER A 172 4.05 7.46 27.08
C SER A 172 4.59 6.09 26.68
N VAL A 173 4.92 5.24 27.67
CA VAL A 173 5.32 3.84 27.43
C VAL A 173 4.18 3.07 26.76
N ASP A 174 2.95 3.23 27.21
CA ASP A 174 1.79 2.55 26.61
C ASP A 174 1.46 3.08 25.21
N VAL A 175 1.61 4.38 24.94
CA VAL A 175 1.50 4.91 23.57
C VAL A 175 2.56 4.26 22.67
N TYR A 176 3.80 4.16 23.13
CA TYR A 176 4.87 3.50 22.38
C TYR A 176 4.56 2.01 22.11
N ARG A 177 3.99 1.28 23.08
CA ARG A 177 3.57 -0.11 22.88
C ARG A 177 2.46 -0.25 21.83
N ILE A 178 1.48 0.65 21.84
CA ILE A 178 0.40 0.70 20.82
C ILE A 178 0.96 1.07 19.44
N VAL A 179 1.92 1.99 19.37
CA VAL A 179 2.65 2.29 18.11
C VAL A 179 3.32 1.02 17.59
N PHE A 180 4.11 0.34 18.42
CA PHE A 180 4.80 -0.89 18.00
C PHE A 180 3.80 -1.98 17.57
N LYS A 181 2.71 -2.16 18.31
CA LYS A 181 1.66 -3.14 17.97
C LYS A 181 1.08 -2.91 16.57
N ASN A 182 0.81 -1.66 16.22
CA ASN A 182 0.31 -1.29 14.90
C ASN A 182 1.39 -1.43 13.80
N VAL A 183 2.63 -1.00 14.08
CA VAL A 183 3.76 -1.15 13.15
C VAL A 183 4.05 -2.63 12.87
N LYS A 184 4.06 -3.47 13.91
CA LYS A 184 4.22 -4.92 13.78
C LYS A 184 3.13 -5.55 12.92
N ARG A 185 1.88 -5.14 13.09
CA ARG A 185 0.77 -5.61 12.25
C ARG A 185 0.99 -5.23 10.79
N LEU A 186 1.27 -3.95 10.51
CA LEU A 186 1.50 -3.47 9.14
C LEU A 186 2.73 -4.13 8.49
N ALA A 187 3.83 -4.31 9.24
CA ALA A 187 5.02 -5.02 8.76
C ALA A 187 4.74 -6.49 8.45
N GLY A 188 3.92 -7.16 9.26
CA GLY A 188 3.46 -8.52 8.95
C GLY A 188 2.59 -8.60 7.68
N ASP A 189 1.75 -7.59 7.45
CA ASP A 189 0.95 -7.49 6.21
C ASP A 189 1.86 -7.21 4.99
N ALA A 190 2.88 -6.37 5.14
CA ALA A 190 3.89 -6.07 4.11
C ALA A 190 4.73 -7.30 3.73
N GLU A 191 5.19 -8.12 4.71
CA GLU A 191 5.88 -9.39 4.42
C GLU A 191 5.04 -10.31 3.51
N LYS A 192 3.73 -10.45 3.82
CA LYS A 192 2.80 -11.27 3.02
C LYS A 192 2.53 -10.66 1.63
N LYS A 193 2.59 -9.34 1.52
CA LYS A 193 2.31 -8.63 0.28
C LYS A 193 3.51 -8.61 -0.66
N PHE A 194 4.73 -8.49 -0.14
CA PHE A 194 5.92 -8.16 -0.93
C PHE A 194 6.94 -9.29 -1.05
N VAL A 195 6.95 -10.28 -0.16
CA VAL A 195 7.94 -11.36 -0.19
C VAL A 195 7.27 -12.67 -0.58
N ASP A 196 7.78 -13.31 -1.63
CA ASP A 196 7.48 -14.71 -1.92
C ASP A 196 8.45 -15.61 -1.14
N GLY A 197 7.92 -16.34 -0.15
CA GLY A 197 8.78 -17.15 0.70
C GLY A 197 8.12 -17.72 1.94
N TYR A 198 8.95 -18.35 2.79
CA TYR A 198 8.51 -18.87 4.07
C TYR A 198 8.28 -17.75 5.08
N GLN A 199 7.03 -17.63 5.52
CA GLN A 199 6.62 -16.71 6.57
C GLN A 199 6.18 -17.50 7.81
N THR A 200 6.63 -17.07 8.98
CA THR A 200 6.13 -17.64 10.24
C THR A 200 4.69 -17.18 10.43
N GLN A 201 3.75 -18.12 10.51
CA GLN A 201 2.33 -17.79 10.68
C GLN A 201 1.75 -18.41 11.93
N THR A 202 0.96 -17.60 12.64
CA THR A 202 0.03 -18.10 13.65
C THR A 202 -1.21 -18.64 12.93
N ILE A 203 -1.47 -19.94 13.11
CA ILE A 203 -2.55 -20.69 12.50
C ILE A 203 -3.51 -21.07 13.62
N ASN A 204 -4.75 -20.56 13.52
CA ASN A 204 -5.81 -20.90 14.45
C ASN A 204 -6.59 -22.08 13.89
N LEU A 205 -6.52 -23.21 14.57
CA LEU A 205 -7.16 -24.46 14.16
C LEU A 205 -8.28 -24.83 15.14
N PRO A 206 -9.49 -25.16 14.64
CA PRO A 206 -10.59 -25.61 15.49
C PRO A 206 -10.28 -26.92 16.22
N PHE A 207 -10.72 -27.01 17.46
CA PHE A 207 -10.84 -28.23 18.24
C PHE A 207 -12.21 -28.28 18.92
N ILE A 208 -12.64 -29.47 19.32
CA ILE A 208 -13.94 -29.65 20.00
C ILE A 208 -13.69 -29.80 21.49
N ALA A 209 -14.10 -28.79 22.27
CA ALA A 209 -13.96 -28.83 23.72
C ALA A 209 -14.71 -30.04 24.32
N LYS A 210 -14.06 -30.79 25.22
CA LYS A 210 -14.57 -31.99 25.90
C LYS A 210 -14.83 -33.22 25.01
N ALA A 211 -14.27 -33.28 23.79
CA ALA A 211 -14.34 -34.45 22.91
C ALA A 211 -14.02 -35.77 23.65
N LYS A 212 -12.88 -35.82 24.35
CA LYS A 212 -12.37 -36.99 25.09
C LYS A 212 -13.34 -37.67 26.05
N LYS A 213 -14.28 -36.93 26.66
CA LYS A 213 -15.20 -37.48 27.68
C LYS A 213 -16.50 -38.04 27.12
N LYS A 214 -16.95 -37.54 25.97
CA LYS A 214 -18.25 -37.92 25.41
C LYS A 214 -18.11 -38.72 24.11
N TYR A 215 -17.10 -38.40 23.29
CA TYR A 215 -16.89 -38.93 21.94
C TYR A 215 -15.38 -39.08 21.66
N PRO A 216 -14.73 -40.14 22.18
CA PRO A 216 -13.29 -40.35 22.09
C PRO A 216 -12.74 -40.41 20.66
N GLU A 217 -13.56 -40.76 19.66
CA GLU A 217 -13.21 -40.73 18.24
C GLU A 217 -12.86 -39.33 17.70
N PHE A 218 -13.24 -38.25 18.40
CA PHE A 218 -12.92 -36.88 17.98
C PHE A 218 -11.58 -36.36 18.49
N VAL A 219 -10.88 -37.12 19.32
CA VAL A 219 -9.46 -36.88 19.62
C VAL A 219 -8.62 -36.88 18.35
N VAL A 220 -9.10 -37.57 17.31
CA VAL A 220 -8.45 -37.62 16.01
C VAL A 220 -8.34 -36.24 15.37
N ILE A 221 -9.24 -35.28 15.62
CA ILE A 221 -9.10 -33.89 15.11
C ILE A 221 -7.84 -33.24 15.69
N ASP A 222 -7.68 -33.29 17.02
CA ASP A 222 -6.52 -32.73 17.71
C ASP A 222 -5.23 -33.38 17.19
N SER A 223 -5.23 -34.71 17.03
CA SER A 223 -4.10 -35.46 16.48
C SER A 223 -3.81 -35.13 15.01
N LEU A 224 -4.84 -34.91 14.18
CA LEU A 224 -4.69 -34.48 12.79
C LEU A 224 -4.11 -33.06 12.71
N ASN A 225 -4.55 -32.15 13.57
CA ASN A 225 -4.04 -30.79 13.65
C ASN A 225 -2.58 -30.76 14.10
N GLU A 226 -2.22 -31.51 15.15
CA GLU A 226 -0.82 -31.67 15.57
C GLU A 226 0.04 -32.29 14.45
N ALA A 227 -0.48 -33.29 13.74
CA ALA A 227 0.23 -33.91 12.61
C ALA A 227 0.39 -32.96 11.40
N LEU A 228 -0.62 -32.14 11.09
CA LEU A 228 -0.55 -31.11 10.06
C LEU A 228 0.51 -30.08 10.41
N ILE A 229 0.48 -29.54 11.63
CA ILE A 229 1.46 -28.57 12.10
C ILE A 229 2.87 -29.17 12.13
N SER A 230 3.02 -30.42 12.57
CA SER A 230 4.29 -31.15 12.47
C SER A 230 4.77 -31.26 11.02
N THR A 231 3.86 -31.50 10.08
CA THR A 231 4.17 -31.59 8.65
C THR A 231 4.59 -30.25 8.06
N LEU A 232 3.89 -29.16 8.39
CA LEU A 232 4.28 -27.80 7.98
C LEU A 232 5.65 -27.38 8.55
N LYS A 233 6.05 -27.95 9.69
CA LYS A 233 7.37 -27.75 10.30
C LYS A 233 8.48 -28.63 9.72
N LYS A 234 8.14 -29.68 8.96
CA LYS A 234 9.13 -30.51 8.24
C LYS A 234 9.68 -29.71 7.05
N LYS A 235 10.78 -30.18 6.43
CA LYS A 235 11.54 -29.52 5.35
C LYS A 235 10.64 -28.67 4.44
N GLU A 236 11.14 -27.48 4.12
CA GLU A 236 10.59 -26.46 3.22
C GLU A 236 9.60 -27.06 2.21
N THR A 237 8.32 -27.08 2.60
CA THR A 237 7.21 -27.55 1.76
C THR A 237 6.74 -26.41 0.89
N THR A 238 6.79 -26.58 -0.43
CA THR A 238 6.27 -25.60 -1.41
C THR A 238 5.06 -26.12 -2.18
N ASP A 239 4.96 -27.44 -2.37
CA ASP A 239 3.81 -28.09 -3.01
C ASP A 239 2.77 -28.53 -1.96
N TYR A 240 1.93 -27.58 -1.55
CA TYR A 240 0.84 -27.87 -0.61
C TYR A 240 -0.24 -28.76 -1.19
N SER A 241 -0.45 -28.77 -2.52
CA SER A 241 -1.52 -29.55 -3.16
C SER A 241 -1.38 -31.04 -2.91
N ASN A 242 -0.16 -31.56 -2.86
CA ASN A 242 0.08 -32.96 -2.51
C ASN A 242 0.15 -33.20 -1.00
N VAL A 243 0.73 -32.26 -0.25
CA VAL A 243 0.91 -32.41 1.20
C VAL A 243 -0.41 -32.42 1.97
N ILE A 244 -1.42 -31.68 1.52
CA ILE A 244 -2.72 -31.65 2.22
C ILE A 244 -3.57 -32.90 2.02
N LYS A 245 -3.31 -33.73 0.99
CA LYS A 245 -4.21 -34.83 0.57
C LYS A 245 -4.57 -35.82 1.70
N PRO A 246 -3.62 -36.31 2.53
CA PRO A 246 -3.96 -37.23 3.62
C PRO A 246 -4.88 -36.57 4.66
N PHE A 247 -4.70 -35.27 4.91
CA PHE A 247 -5.52 -34.51 5.85
C PHE A 247 -6.90 -34.22 5.25
N GLU A 248 -6.95 -33.79 3.98
CA GLU A 248 -8.18 -33.58 3.22
C GLU A 248 -9.07 -34.82 3.26
N GLN A 249 -8.52 -35.99 2.93
CA GLN A 249 -9.25 -37.26 2.97
C GLN A 249 -9.80 -37.56 4.36
N SER A 250 -8.99 -37.35 5.41
CA SER A 250 -9.39 -37.60 6.80
C SER A 250 -10.55 -36.70 7.23
N PHE A 251 -10.50 -35.41 6.91
CA PHE A 251 -11.56 -34.46 7.25
C PHE A 251 -12.82 -34.66 6.41
N LEU A 252 -12.70 -35.00 5.12
CA LEU A 252 -13.85 -35.35 4.29
C LEU A 252 -14.55 -36.61 4.81
N GLN A 253 -13.79 -37.65 5.18
CA GLN A 253 -14.35 -38.85 5.80
C GLN A 253 -15.07 -38.52 7.10
N MET A 254 -14.48 -37.67 7.94
CA MET A 254 -15.09 -37.22 9.18
C MET A 254 -16.41 -36.46 8.96
N ALA A 255 -16.47 -35.58 7.95
CA ALA A 255 -17.69 -34.85 7.63
C ALA A 255 -18.82 -35.75 7.07
N ALA A 256 -18.44 -36.84 6.40
CA ALA A 256 -19.37 -37.73 5.69
C ALA A 256 -19.80 -38.98 6.47
N GLN A 257 -19.02 -39.42 7.47
CA GLN A 257 -19.32 -40.66 8.19
C GLN A 257 -20.61 -40.58 9.01
N GLN A 258 -21.26 -41.72 9.18
CA GLN A 258 -22.43 -41.84 10.04
C GLN A 258 -22.00 -41.93 11.50
N TYR A 259 -22.63 -41.13 12.34
CA TYR A 259 -22.39 -41.10 13.79
C TYR A 259 -23.60 -41.67 14.54
N PRO A 260 -23.41 -42.18 15.77
CA PRO A 260 -24.52 -42.59 16.61
C PRO A 260 -25.54 -41.45 16.81
N ALA A 261 -26.82 -41.78 16.92
CA ALA A 261 -27.92 -40.81 16.88
C ALA A 261 -27.87 -39.79 18.03
N GLU A 262 -27.23 -40.16 19.15
CA GLU A 262 -27.01 -39.33 20.33
C GLU A 262 -25.87 -38.31 20.16
N TYR A 263 -25.19 -38.29 19.01
CA TYR A 263 -24.09 -37.39 18.71
C TYR A 263 -24.63 -36.06 18.18
N ASN A 264 -24.14 -34.95 18.74
CA ASN A 264 -24.34 -33.66 18.10
C ASN A 264 -23.36 -33.53 16.93
N ILE A 265 -23.83 -33.89 15.72
CA ILE A 265 -22.99 -33.92 14.51
C ILE A 265 -22.54 -32.52 14.04
N LYS A 266 -23.18 -31.46 14.51
CA LYS A 266 -22.99 -30.11 13.95
C LYS A 266 -21.60 -29.54 14.25
N PRO A 267 -21.11 -29.48 15.50
CA PRO A 267 -19.76 -29.00 15.79
C PRO A 267 -18.66 -29.73 15.02
N ILE A 268 -18.86 -31.02 14.75
CA ILE A 268 -17.90 -31.85 13.99
C ILE A 268 -17.83 -31.42 12.54
N LYS A 269 -18.99 -31.29 11.87
CA LYS A 269 -19.03 -30.80 10.49
C LYS A 269 -18.45 -29.39 10.37
N VAL A 270 -18.71 -28.53 11.34
CA VAL A 270 -18.20 -27.16 11.37
C VAL A 270 -16.68 -27.15 11.50
N ALA A 271 -16.12 -27.90 12.45
CA ALA A 271 -14.68 -28.06 12.60
C ALA A 271 -14.04 -28.61 11.30
N ALA A 272 -14.62 -29.67 10.72
CA ALA A 272 -14.11 -30.28 9.49
C ALA A 272 -14.12 -29.31 8.28
N TYR A 273 -15.21 -28.58 8.03
CA TYR A 273 -15.26 -27.63 6.90
C TYR A 273 -14.42 -26.36 7.15
N SER A 274 -14.23 -25.97 8.42
CA SER A 274 -13.29 -24.90 8.80
C SER A 274 -11.84 -25.32 8.55
N GLU A 275 -11.47 -26.57 8.82
CA GLU A 275 -10.16 -27.15 8.47
C GLU A 275 -9.97 -27.30 6.96
N LEU A 276 -10.95 -27.86 6.25
CA LEU A 276 -10.89 -28.00 4.79
C LEU A 276 -10.69 -26.64 4.10
N SER A 277 -11.36 -25.57 4.59
CA SER A 277 -11.14 -24.21 4.07
C SER A 277 -9.68 -23.77 4.23
N PHE A 278 -9.04 -24.06 5.36
CA PHE A 278 -7.62 -23.75 5.57
C PHE A 278 -6.71 -24.58 4.67
N LEU A 279 -6.98 -25.88 4.51
CA LEU A 279 -6.20 -26.75 3.62
C LEU A 279 -6.27 -26.28 2.16
N TYR A 280 -7.46 -25.94 1.66
CA TYR A 280 -7.64 -25.44 0.29
C TYR A 280 -7.02 -24.07 0.08
N TYR A 281 -6.99 -23.24 1.11
CA TYR A 281 -6.21 -22.02 1.11
C TYR A 281 -4.70 -22.29 0.94
N LEU A 282 -4.13 -23.24 1.70
CA LEU A 282 -2.70 -23.60 1.57
C LEU A 282 -2.35 -24.07 0.16
N ALA A 283 -3.25 -24.82 -0.49
CA ALA A 283 -3.07 -25.28 -1.86
C ALA A 283 -3.47 -24.26 -2.94
N TYR A 284 -3.93 -23.06 -2.57
CA TYR A 284 -4.47 -22.05 -3.49
C TYR A 284 -5.62 -22.58 -4.39
N ASP A 285 -6.37 -23.60 -3.94
CA ASP A 285 -7.51 -24.17 -4.68
C ASP A 285 -8.78 -23.34 -4.43
N THR A 286 -8.99 -22.33 -5.27
CA THR A 286 -10.12 -21.38 -5.17
C THR A 286 -11.49 -22.04 -5.24
N ALA A 287 -11.63 -23.08 -6.04
CA ALA A 287 -12.92 -23.74 -6.26
C ALA A 287 -13.35 -24.52 -5.02
N LYS A 288 -12.44 -25.33 -4.46
CA LYS A 288 -12.71 -26.10 -3.24
C LYS A 288 -12.83 -25.19 -2.00
N LEU A 289 -12.00 -24.15 -1.91
CA LEU A 289 -12.09 -23.14 -0.85
C LEU A 289 -13.48 -22.50 -0.84
N ARG A 290 -13.97 -22.05 -2.01
CA ARG A 290 -15.30 -21.47 -2.14
C ARG A 290 -16.39 -22.46 -1.72
N SER A 291 -16.31 -23.71 -2.16
CA SER A 291 -17.29 -24.75 -1.77
C SER A 291 -17.34 -25.00 -0.26
N ALA A 292 -16.19 -24.99 0.42
CA ALA A 292 -16.13 -25.15 1.86
C ALA A 292 -16.72 -23.93 2.60
N LEU A 293 -16.39 -22.71 2.14
CA LEU A 293 -16.93 -21.47 2.69
C LEU A 293 -18.44 -21.32 2.46
N ASP A 294 -18.95 -21.67 1.28
CA ASP A 294 -20.39 -21.66 0.98
C ASP A 294 -21.16 -22.61 1.91
N THR A 295 -20.55 -23.75 2.26
CA THR A 295 -21.13 -24.71 3.22
C THR A 295 -21.21 -24.10 4.62
N LEU A 296 -20.16 -23.40 5.08
CA LEU A 296 -20.19 -22.66 6.35
C LEU A 296 -21.24 -21.55 6.30
N TYR A 297 -21.25 -20.74 5.23
CA TYR A 297 -22.18 -19.63 5.06
C TYR A 297 -23.65 -20.07 5.08
N ALA A 298 -24.01 -21.12 4.32
CA ALA A 298 -25.36 -21.66 4.25
C ALA A 298 -25.89 -22.13 5.62
N ASN A 299 -25.00 -22.45 6.56
CA ASN A 299 -25.32 -22.88 7.91
C ASN A 299 -25.14 -21.78 8.97
N SER A 300 -24.55 -20.63 8.62
CA SER A 300 -24.24 -19.51 9.53
C SER A 300 -25.48 -18.87 10.15
N GLY A 301 -26.55 -18.64 9.36
CA GLY A 301 -27.79 -18.05 9.86
C GLY A 301 -28.62 -18.99 10.75
N LYS A 302 -28.32 -20.29 10.73
CA LYS A 302 -29.04 -21.31 11.50
C LYS A 302 -28.34 -21.65 12.82
N PHE A 303 -27.06 -21.27 12.99
CA PHE A 303 -26.24 -21.65 14.13
C PHE A 303 -25.20 -20.57 14.49
N LEU A 304 -25.29 -20.03 15.71
CA LEU A 304 -24.43 -18.94 16.19
C LEU A 304 -22.92 -19.20 16.04
N GLY A 305 -22.44 -20.44 16.23
CA GLY A 305 -21.01 -20.77 16.10
C GLY A 305 -20.48 -20.78 14.66
N VAL A 306 -21.31 -21.12 13.68
CA VAL A 306 -20.88 -21.23 12.28
C VAL A 306 -20.64 -19.86 11.64
N ARG A 307 -21.34 -18.84 12.14
CA ARG A 307 -21.11 -17.45 11.72
C ARG A 307 -19.70 -17.00 12.06
N SER A 308 -19.22 -17.26 13.27
CA SER A 308 -17.85 -16.94 13.65
C SER A 308 -16.82 -17.71 12.83
N ASP A 309 -17.03 -19.02 12.59
CA ASP A 309 -16.13 -19.82 11.74
C ASP A 309 -16.02 -19.27 10.31
N TYR A 310 -17.16 -18.93 9.70
CA TYR A 310 -17.19 -18.32 8.37
C TYR A 310 -16.48 -16.96 8.36
N GLU A 311 -16.76 -16.08 9.33
CA GLU A 311 -16.13 -14.77 9.43
C GLU A 311 -14.61 -14.88 9.59
N VAL A 312 -14.12 -15.85 10.38
CA VAL A 312 -12.69 -16.12 10.59
C VAL A 312 -12.02 -16.65 9.31
N ARG A 313 -12.66 -17.59 8.59
CA ARG A 313 -12.07 -18.20 7.38
C ARG A 313 -12.30 -17.39 6.11
N GLY A 314 -13.29 -16.51 6.08
CA GLY A 314 -13.66 -15.74 4.88
C GLY A 314 -12.58 -14.78 4.38
N SER A 315 -11.66 -14.36 5.26
CA SER A 315 -10.48 -13.56 4.86
C SER A 315 -9.53 -14.31 3.93
N LEU A 316 -9.44 -15.65 4.04
CA LEU A 316 -8.57 -16.49 3.21
C LEU A 316 -8.90 -16.37 1.72
N ALA A 317 -10.19 -16.28 1.38
CA ALA A 317 -10.62 -16.11 -0.01
C ALA A 317 -10.22 -14.75 -0.60
N LYS A 318 -10.22 -13.68 0.22
CA LYS A 318 -9.79 -12.34 -0.21
C LYS A 318 -8.29 -12.32 -0.52
N GLU A 319 -7.48 -12.95 0.32
CA GLU A 319 -6.03 -13.06 0.09
C GLU A 319 -5.73 -13.80 -1.22
N VAL A 320 -6.39 -14.93 -1.49
CA VAL A 320 -6.21 -15.68 -2.74
C VAL A 320 -6.68 -14.89 -3.96
N GLN A 321 -7.77 -14.10 -3.82
CA GLN A 321 -8.23 -13.21 -4.88
C GLN A 321 -7.21 -12.11 -5.20
N GLY A 322 -6.60 -11.48 -4.19
CA GLY A 322 -5.53 -10.49 -4.39
C GLY A 322 -4.37 -11.07 -5.19
N TYR A 323 -3.90 -12.26 -4.80
CA TYR A 323 -2.86 -13.00 -5.51
C TYR A 323 -3.20 -13.19 -7.00
N TYR A 324 -4.36 -13.78 -7.32
CA TYR A 324 -4.74 -14.05 -8.71
C TYR A 324 -5.08 -12.80 -9.51
N ALA A 325 -5.50 -11.71 -8.86
CA ALA A 325 -5.75 -10.44 -9.53
C ALA A 325 -4.49 -9.84 -10.14
N THR A 326 -3.33 -10.11 -9.53
CA THR A 326 -2.03 -9.55 -9.94
C THR A 326 -1.06 -10.57 -10.52
N ALA A 327 -1.40 -11.86 -10.51
CA ALA A 327 -0.48 -12.95 -10.87
C ALA A 327 0.11 -12.90 -12.28
N ASN A 328 -0.59 -12.26 -13.23
CA ASN A 328 -0.10 -12.08 -14.59
C ASN A 328 0.43 -10.67 -14.86
N ASP A 329 0.44 -9.81 -13.84
CA ASP A 329 0.91 -8.45 -13.99
C ASP A 329 2.45 -8.39 -13.92
N ARG A 330 3.02 -7.29 -14.40
CA ARG A 330 4.48 -7.14 -14.49
C ARG A 330 5.09 -6.90 -13.11
N LYS A 331 6.13 -7.66 -12.77
CA LYS A 331 6.90 -7.46 -11.54
C LYS A 331 7.74 -6.17 -11.58
N TYR A 332 7.83 -5.50 -10.44
CA TYR A 332 8.70 -4.35 -10.23
C TYR A 332 10.17 -4.81 -10.19
N PRO A 333 11.04 -4.28 -11.07
CA PRO A 333 12.46 -4.56 -10.98
C PRO A 333 13.04 -4.08 -9.64
N LEU A 334 13.97 -4.83 -9.06
CA LEU A 334 14.59 -4.52 -7.76
C LEU A 334 15.27 -3.13 -7.70
N ASP A 335 15.72 -2.61 -8.84
CA ASP A 335 16.39 -1.32 -9.01
C ASP A 335 15.54 -0.28 -9.74
N SER A 336 14.27 -0.59 -10.01
CA SER A 336 13.36 0.29 -10.73
C SER A 336 13.12 1.54 -9.92
N SER A 337 13.33 2.70 -10.53
CA SER A 337 13.03 4.02 -9.96
C SER A 337 11.53 4.32 -9.81
N SER A 338 10.70 3.35 -10.19
CA SER A 338 9.26 3.55 -10.28
C SER A 338 8.51 2.25 -10.03
N GLY A 339 8.01 2.12 -8.81
CA GLY A 339 6.67 1.58 -8.64
C GLY A 339 5.75 2.64 -9.20
N GLU A 340 4.73 2.26 -9.99
CA GLU A 340 3.86 3.19 -10.75
C GLU A 340 4.50 4.56 -11.03
N ILE A 341 5.17 4.79 -12.17
CA ILE A 341 5.80 6.07 -12.49
C ILE A 341 4.79 7.22 -12.31
N ARG A 342 4.68 7.78 -11.12
CA ARG A 342 4.14 9.10 -10.88
C ARG A 342 5.32 10.01 -11.14
N SER A 343 5.57 10.31 -12.41
CA SER A 343 6.39 11.49 -12.70
C SER A 343 5.55 12.66 -12.20
N ASP A 344 5.85 13.14 -11.00
CA ASP A 344 5.46 14.48 -10.65
C ASP A 344 6.10 15.44 -11.67
N MET A 345 5.48 16.59 -11.83
CA MET A 345 5.81 17.67 -12.76
C MET A 345 7.22 18.26 -12.52
N PHE A 346 8.09 17.61 -11.72
CA PHE A 346 9.47 17.97 -11.42
C PHE A 346 10.47 16.78 -11.34
N SER A 347 10.08 15.55 -11.69
CA SER A 347 11.00 14.40 -11.77
C SER A 347 12.23 14.68 -12.67
N THR A 348 13.42 14.32 -12.21
CA THR A 348 14.65 14.41 -13.03
C THR A 348 14.77 13.26 -14.04
N GLU A 349 13.88 12.29 -13.98
CA GLU A 349 13.89 11.13 -14.87
C GLU A 349 13.17 11.43 -16.18
N LYS A 350 13.86 11.19 -17.31
CA LYS A 350 13.25 11.28 -18.63
C LYS A 350 12.26 10.13 -18.79
N LEU A 351 11.01 10.45 -19.11
CA LEU A 351 10.04 9.43 -19.51
C LEU A 351 10.52 8.78 -20.81
N SER A 352 10.84 7.50 -20.76
CA SER A 352 11.30 6.75 -21.94
C SER A 352 10.21 6.67 -23.02
N GLU A 353 10.61 6.41 -24.27
CA GLU A 353 9.68 6.26 -25.39
C GLU A 353 8.63 5.17 -25.12
N GLY A 354 7.39 5.43 -25.52
CA GLY A 354 6.31 4.46 -25.37
C GLY A 354 5.66 4.42 -23.99
N TRP A 355 5.74 5.54 -23.25
CA TRP A 355 5.04 5.72 -21.99
C TRP A 355 4.14 6.94 -22.03
N VAL A 356 2.97 6.85 -21.40
CA VAL A 356 2.06 7.97 -21.10
C VAL A 356 1.68 7.94 -19.63
N LEU A 357 1.82 9.08 -18.97
CA LEU A 357 1.37 9.30 -17.62
C LEU A 357 0.05 10.05 -17.63
N LEU A 358 -0.96 9.50 -16.96
CA LEU A 358 -2.26 10.14 -16.82
C LEU A 358 -2.34 11.01 -15.57
N SER A 359 -3.20 12.03 -15.61
CA SER A 359 -3.51 12.89 -14.46
C SER A 359 -4.22 12.14 -13.33
N GLN A 360 -4.89 11.04 -13.69
CA GLN A 360 -5.54 10.10 -12.79
C GLN A 360 -5.33 8.67 -13.31
N GLY A 361 -4.90 7.76 -12.44
CA GLY A 361 -4.67 6.35 -12.78
C GLY A 361 -3.22 6.02 -13.13
N ASP A 362 -3.03 4.83 -13.71
CA ASP A 362 -1.72 4.19 -13.88
C ASP A 362 -0.91 4.82 -15.04
N THR A 363 0.41 4.74 -14.96
CA THR A 363 1.29 4.99 -16.12
C THR A 363 1.12 3.87 -17.14
N ILE A 364 0.87 4.22 -18.38
CA ILE A 364 0.53 3.24 -19.43
C ILE A 364 1.71 3.10 -20.38
N LYS A 365 2.18 1.86 -20.55
CA LYS A 365 3.16 1.51 -21.57
C LYS A 365 2.46 1.12 -22.87
N GLY A 366 2.84 1.73 -23.97
CA GLY A 366 2.36 1.39 -25.29
C GLY A 366 3.24 1.97 -26.39
N ARG A 367 2.86 1.80 -27.65
CA ARG A 367 3.51 2.45 -28.78
C ARG A 367 2.69 3.68 -29.15
N TYR A 368 3.32 4.86 -29.15
CA TYR A 368 2.67 6.05 -29.69
C TYR A 368 2.30 5.81 -31.16
N ILE A 369 1.08 6.16 -31.53
CA ILE A 369 0.61 6.05 -32.92
C ILE A 369 0.76 7.43 -33.55
N ASP A 370 1.74 7.54 -34.44
CA ASP A 370 1.94 8.73 -35.25
C ASP A 370 0.93 8.74 -36.41
N GLU A 371 -0.02 9.66 -36.38
CA GLU A 371 -0.97 9.86 -37.47
C GLU A 371 -0.40 10.91 -38.44
N HIS A 372 0.31 10.45 -39.47
CA HIS A 372 0.58 11.28 -40.65
C HIS A 372 -0.59 11.14 -41.62
N PHE A 373 -1.45 12.16 -41.76
CA PHE A 373 -2.48 12.17 -42.79
C PHE A 373 -1.98 12.82 -44.08
N LYS A 374 -1.88 12.02 -45.15
CA LYS A 374 -1.86 12.51 -46.53
C LYS A 374 -3.30 12.78 -46.98
N GLY A 375 -3.63 14.03 -47.28
CA GLY A 375 -4.74 14.38 -48.19
C GLY A 375 -5.99 15.00 -47.53
N SER A 376 -6.08 16.33 -47.69
CA SER A 376 -7.31 17.11 -47.88
C SER A 376 -8.57 16.76 -47.07
N ILE A 377 -8.51 16.87 -45.74
CA ILE A 377 -9.64 17.27 -44.87
C ILE A 377 -9.04 18.12 -43.73
N VAL A 378 -9.63 19.28 -43.46
CA VAL A 378 -9.25 20.22 -42.40
C VAL A 378 -9.32 19.52 -41.03
N ASP A 379 -8.16 19.34 -40.39
CA ASP A 379 -8.02 18.76 -39.05
C ASP A 379 -8.29 19.84 -37.99
N LEU A 380 -9.27 19.60 -37.11
CA LEU A 380 -9.60 20.47 -35.98
C LEU A 380 -9.20 19.86 -34.62
N ASP A 381 -8.56 18.68 -34.61
CA ASP A 381 -8.31 17.88 -33.40
C ASP A 381 -6.86 17.36 -33.24
N ALA A 382 -5.97 17.61 -34.21
CA ALA A 382 -4.52 17.49 -34.02
C ALA A 382 -4.08 18.30 -32.80
N GLY A 383 -3.71 17.61 -31.72
CA GLY A 383 -3.29 18.25 -30.47
C GLY A 383 -4.35 18.28 -29.36
N LYS A 384 -5.48 17.57 -29.44
CA LYS A 384 -6.35 17.35 -28.26
C LYS A 384 -6.12 16.02 -27.55
N TYR A 385 -5.57 15.04 -28.26
CA TYR A 385 -5.43 13.67 -27.76
C TYR A 385 -4.03 13.11 -28.00
N VAL A 386 -3.61 12.22 -27.11
CA VAL A 386 -2.42 11.37 -27.28
C VAL A 386 -2.89 9.95 -27.57
N LYS A 387 -2.52 9.41 -28.74
CA LYS A 387 -2.96 8.09 -29.21
C LYS A 387 -1.88 7.03 -28.98
N PHE A 388 -2.26 5.95 -28.33
CA PHE A 388 -1.35 4.86 -27.94
C PHE A 388 -1.92 3.50 -28.35
N GLU A 389 -1.04 2.59 -28.76
CA GLU A 389 -1.31 1.17 -28.89
C GLU A 389 -0.73 0.43 -27.69
N ILE A 390 -1.59 -0.21 -26.91
CA ILE A 390 -1.21 -0.92 -25.69
C ILE A 390 -1.46 -2.42 -25.85
N ILE A 391 -0.68 -3.26 -25.20
CA ILE A 391 -0.91 -4.71 -25.20
C ILE A 391 -1.82 -5.03 -24.01
N GLU A 392 -3.07 -5.37 -24.27
CA GLU A 392 -4.01 -5.88 -23.26
C GLU A 392 -4.32 -7.35 -23.56
N LYS A 393 -4.07 -8.25 -22.59
CA LYS A 393 -4.36 -9.69 -22.74
C LYS A 393 -3.80 -10.27 -24.05
N GLU A 394 -2.52 -9.97 -24.32
CA GLU A 394 -1.77 -10.39 -25.52
C GLU A 394 -2.28 -9.81 -26.85
N LYS A 395 -3.23 -8.87 -26.84
CA LYS A 395 -3.74 -8.21 -28.06
C LYS A 395 -3.44 -6.71 -28.07
N PRO A 396 -2.99 -6.15 -29.21
CA PRO A 396 -2.84 -4.71 -29.34
C PRO A 396 -4.22 -4.04 -29.33
N LYS A 397 -4.40 -3.05 -28.47
CA LYS A 397 -5.57 -2.17 -28.42
C LYS A 397 -5.15 -0.72 -28.53
N ARG A 398 -5.88 0.03 -29.36
CA ARG A 398 -5.67 1.48 -29.52
C ARG A 398 -6.50 2.23 -28.49
N LYS A 399 -5.86 3.17 -27.78
CA LYS A 399 -6.49 4.09 -26.83
C LYS A 399 -6.13 5.53 -27.17
N SER A 400 -7.06 6.45 -26.90
CA SER A 400 -6.88 7.89 -27.08
C SER A 400 -7.11 8.56 -25.74
N TYR A 401 -6.11 9.32 -25.27
CA TYR A 401 -6.17 10.04 -24.00
C TYR A 401 -6.28 11.54 -24.27
N LYS A 402 -7.19 12.26 -23.62
CA LYS A 402 -7.24 13.73 -23.78
C LYS A 402 -5.99 14.33 -23.16
N LEU A 403 -5.44 15.41 -23.73
CA LEU A 403 -4.32 16.11 -23.11
C LEU A 403 -4.63 16.60 -21.69
N SER A 404 -5.89 16.96 -21.38
CA SER A 404 -6.31 17.29 -20.01
C SER A 404 -6.18 16.15 -19.01
N GLU A 405 -6.05 14.92 -19.49
CA GLU A 405 -5.94 13.69 -18.72
C GLU A 405 -4.50 13.15 -18.73
N VAL A 406 -3.55 13.84 -19.37
CA VAL A 406 -2.16 13.40 -19.51
C VAL A 406 -1.27 14.40 -18.79
N ASN A 407 -0.35 13.91 -17.94
CA ASN A 407 0.67 14.75 -17.30
C ASN A 407 1.94 14.79 -18.15
N SER A 408 2.40 13.64 -18.66
CA SER A 408 3.62 13.53 -19.46
C SER A 408 3.56 12.31 -20.38
N PHE A 409 4.36 12.30 -21.46
CA PHE A 409 4.51 11.14 -22.33
C PHE A 409 5.87 11.15 -23.07
N GLY A 410 6.31 9.98 -23.51
CA GLY A 410 7.54 9.77 -24.26
C GLY A 410 7.27 9.56 -25.75
N PHE A 411 7.91 10.36 -26.60
CA PHE A 411 7.77 10.29 -28.06
C PHE A 411 9.10 10.60 -28.76
N LEU A 412 9.54 9.74 -29.69
CA LEU A 412 10.80 9.89 -30.45
C LEU A 412 12.04 10.12 -29.57
N GLY A 413 12.16 9.36 -28.48
CA GLY A 413 13.27 9.51 -27.51
C GLY A 413 13.26 10.83 -26.71
N LYS A 414 12.16 11.61 -26.78
CA LYS A 414 11.97 12.86 -26.04
C LYS A 414 10.83 12.72 -25.04
N THR A 415 10.94 13.46 -23.93
CA THR A 415 9.89 13.57 -22.91
C THR A 415 9.09 14.84 -23.16
N TYR A 416 7.77 14.71 -23.21
CA TYR A 416 6.82 15.82 -23.30
C TYR A 416 6.00 15.89 -22.03
N GLU A 417 5.71 17.10 -21.60
CA GLU A 417 4.84 17.37 -20.47
C GLU A 417 3.70 18.27 -20.86
N VAL A 418 2.57 18.07 -20.23
CA VAL A 418 1.35 18.77 -20.59
C VAL A 418 1.09 19.90 -19.60
N HIS A 419 1.13 21.14 -20.10
CA HIS A 419 1.03 22.35 -19.30
C HIS A 419 -0.04 23.30 -19.83
N LYS A 420 -0.52 24.21 -18.97
CA LYS A 420 -1.31 25.37 -19.36
C LYS A 420 -0.44 26.62 -19.33
N PHE A 421 -0.76 27.63 -20.15
CA PHE A 421 -0.09 28.93 -20.11
C PHE A 421 -0.77 29.87 -19.12
N LYS A 422 0.03 30.66 -18.38
CA LYS A 422 -0.48 31.72 -17.49
C LYS A 422 -1.32 32.74 -18.29
N PRO A 423 -2.52 33.11 -17.80
CA PRO A 423 -3.30 34.19 -18.40
C PRO A 423 -2.62 35.54 -18.16
N VAL A 424 -2.44 36.35 -19.21
CA VAL A 424 -1.89 37.72 -19.09
C VAL A 424 -3.04 38.69 -18.81
N PHE A 425 -3.01 39.36 -17.66
CA PHE A 425 -4.08 40.23 -17.16
C PHE A 425 -4.19 41.63 -17.81
N GLU A 426 -3.38 41.96 -18.83
CA GLU A 426 -3.36 43.33 -19.42
C GLU A 426 -3.78 43.44 -20.90
N GLN A 427 -4.42 42.43 -21.49
CA GLN A 427 -4.82 42.50 -22.91
C GLN A 427 -6.33 42.26 -23.08
N ASN A 428 -7.09 43.30 -22.75
CA ASN A 428 -8.44 43.55 -23.26
C ASN A 428 -8.34 44.43 -24.51
N ASN A 429 -9.02 44.03 -25.58
CA ASN A 429 -9.23 44.77 -26.84
C ASN A 429 -8.29 44.43 -28.02
N SER A 430 -8.36 43.19 -28.53
CA SER A 430 -8.56 42.92 -29.97
C SER A 430 -8.48 41.41 -30.26
N VAL A 431 -9.59 40.86 -30.77
CA VAL A 431 -9.84 39.57 -31.46
C VAL A 431 -8.56 38.85 -31.98
N SER A 432 -8.27 37.55 -31.79
CA SER A 432 -9.01 36.34 -31.38
C SER A 432 -8.18 35.49 -30.39
N LEU A 433 -8.14 35.91 -29.12
CA LEU A 433 -7.32 35.32 -28.04
C LEU A 433 -7.95 34.10 -27.34
N ASP A 434 -9.12 33.63 -27.79
CA ASP A 434 -9.80 32.45 -27.23
C ASP A 434 -9.07 31.13 -27.50
N MET A 435 -8.13 31.08 -28.45
CA MET A 435 -7.41 29.84 -28.77
C MET A 435 -6.26 29.50 -27.82
N ILE A 436 -5.67 30.48 -27.11
CA ILE A 436 -4.49 30.28 -26.26
C ILE A 436 -4.88 30.13 -24.78
N ARG A 437 -6.07 30.60 -24.38
CA ARG A 437 -6.40 30.88 -22.96
C ARG A 437 -6.85 29.68 -22.10
N THR A 438 -6.99 28.47 -22.64
CA THR A 438 -7.54 27.32 -21.83
C THR A 438 -7.08 25.93 -22.26
N LYS A 439 -6.22 25.79 -23.27
CA LYS A 439 -5.81 24.48 -23.79
C LYS A 439 -4.57 23.95 -23.07
N ASN A 440 -4.51 22.63 -22.94
CA ASN A 440 -3.35 21.91 -22.44
C ASN A 440 -2.38 21.68 -23.60
N TYR A 441 -1.10 21.98 -23.40
CA TYR A 441 -0.07 21.94 -24.45
C TYR A 441 1.03 20.94 -24.07
N PRO A 442 1.39 20.03 -24.98
CA PRO A 442 2.54 19.14 -24.80
C PRO A 442 3.84 19.87 -25.15
N LEU A 443 4.72 20.00 -24.17
CA LEU A 443 6.00 20.72 -24.27
C LEU A 443 7.16 19.76 -24.01
N GLN A 444 8.13 19.71 -24.91
CA GLN A 444 9.34 18.91 -24.73
C GLN A 444 10.16 19.42 -23.55
N VAL A 445 10.54 18.55 -22.64
CA VAL A 445 11.53 18.87 -21.60
C VAL A 445 12.93 18.90 -22.22
N ILE A 446 13.55 20.08 -22.27
CA ILE A 446 14.91 20.27 -22.79
C ILE A 446 15.95 20.51 -21.69
N TYR A 447 15.52 20.95 -20.50
CA TYR A 447 16.34 20.98 -19.29
C TYR A 447 15.46 20.78 -18.04
N SER A 448 15.98 20.05 -17.05
CA SER A 448 15.28 19.81 -15.79
C SER A 448 16.25 19.90 -14.61
N SER A 449 15.88 20.69 -13.60
CA SER A 449 16.51 20.72 -12.28
C SER A 449 15.46 20.81 -11.18
N ARG A 450 15.91 20.69 -9.92
CA ARG A 450 15.03 20.90 -8.75
C ARG A 450 14.52 22.34 -8.61
N LYS A 451 15.03 23.30 -9.40
CA LYS A 451 14.75 24.74 -9.26
C LYS A 451 14.04 25.34 -10.47
N ILE A 452 14.27 24.79 -11.67
CA ILE A 452 13.66 25.29 -12.90
C ILE A 452 13.61 24.19 -13.96
N ARG A 453 12.61 24.27 -14.82
CA ARG A 453 12.51 23.47 -16.03
C ARG A 453 12.44 24.36 -17.25
N ILE A 454 13.13 23.95 -18.31
CA ILE A 454 13.03 24.57 -19.62
C ILE A 454 12.29 23.60 -20.54
N LEU A 455 11.24 24.12 -21.16
CA LEU A 455 10.30 23.37 -21.98
C LEU A 455 10.24 23.99 -23.38
N LYS A 456 9.97 23.17 -24.40
CA LYS A 456 9.92 23.62 -25.80
C LYS A 456 8.63 23.15 -26.48
N GLU A 457 7.91 24.07 -27.10
CA GLU A 457 6.70 23.77 -27.87
C GLU A 457 7.07 23.30 -29.27
N ASN A 458 7.37 22.01 -29.44
CA ASN A 458 7.74 21.44 -30.75
C ASN A 458 6.95 20.17 -31.10
N PHE A 459 5.76 20.01 -30.52
CA PHE A 459 4.86 18.89 -30.77
C PHE A 459 3.68 19.31 -31.65
N GLY A 460 3.35 18.50 -32.65
CA GLY A 460 2.25 18.77 -33.61
C GLY A 460 2.70 19.52 -34.87
N GLU A 461 1.80 19.65 -35.84
CA GLU A 461 2.10 20.23 -37.17
C GLU A 461 2.31 21.75 -37.13
N ASP A 462 1.70 22.45 -36.18
CA ASP A 462 1.77 23.93 -36.02
C ASP A 462 2.70 24.39 -34.88
N ALA A 463 3.70 23.59 -34.52
CA ALA A 463 4.51 23.87 -33.34
C ALA A 463 5.37 25.14 -33.49
N THR A 464 5.24 26.06 -32.53
CA THR A 464 5.90 27.39 -32.60
C THR A 464 7.40 27.37 -32.32
N ASN A 465 7.92 26.26 -31.76
CA ASN A 465 9.26 26.13 -31.20
C ASN A 465 9.60 27.13 -30.08
N ALA A 466 8.59 27.73 -29.44
CA ALA A 466 8.79 28.60 -28.29
C ALA A 466 9.45 27.83 -27.14
N ILE A 467 10.42 28.46 -26.49
CA ILE A 467 11.12 27.89 -25.33
C ILE A 467 10.59 28.59 -24.09
N VAL A 468 9.83 27.88 -23.26
CA VAL A 468 9.25 28.38 -22.02
C VAL A 468 9.92 27.76 -20.81
N PHE A 469 9.56 28.24 -19.63
CA PHE A 469 10.12 27.74 -18.38
C PHE A 469 9.10 27.81 -17.25
N ILE A 470 9.34 26.96 -16.24
CA ILE A 470 8.46 26.80 -15.09
C ILE A 470 9.28 26.44 -13.84
N ARG A 471 8.89 26.96 -12.69
CA ARG A 471 9.52 26.68 -11.38
C ARG A 471 8.69 25.70 -10.54
N PRO A 472 9.33 25.03 -9.56
CA PRO A 472 8.60 24.24 -8.57
C PRO A 472 7.47 25.06 -7.94
N ASN A 473 6.28 24.47 -7.89
CA ASN A 473 5.02 25.07 -7.40
C ASN A 473 4.28 26.01 -8.37
N GLU A 474 4.73 26.17 -9.61
CA GLU A 474 3.92 26.80 -10.64
C GLU A 474 3.07 25.75 -11.36
N GLU A 475 1.77 25.99 -11.50
CA GLU A 475 0.83 25.10 -12.22
C GLU A 475 0.73 25.45 -13.72
N GLU A 476 1.21 26.64 -14.09
CA GLU A 476 1.08 27.20 -15.44
C GLU A 476 2.43 27.76 -15.91
N VAL A 477 2.81 27.47 -17.15
CA VAL A 477 4.04 28.00 -17.77
C VAL A 477 3.90 29.49 -18.05
N ALA A 478 4.99 30.24 -17.91
CA ALA A 478 5.00 31.65 -18.26
C ALA A 478 4.69 31.86 -19.75
N ASN A 479 3.64 32.64 -20.05
CA ASN A 479 3.22 32.89 -21.43
C ASN A 479 4.14 33.92 -22.11
N GLN A 480 4.75 33.51 -23.23
CA GLN A 480 5.58 34.36 -24.09
C GLN A 480 4.74 35.12 -25.11
N GLY A 481 3.70 35.82 -24.67
CA GLY A 481 2.72 36.51 -25.53
C GLY A 481 3.33 37.44 -26.60
N ARG A 482 2.50 38.10 -27.41
CA ARG A 482 2.94 38.87 -28.61
C ARG A 482 4.09 39.86 -28.39
N ASP A 483 4.20 40.43 -27.19
CA ASP A 483 5.25 41.39 -26.83
C ASP A 483 6.49 40.76 -26.19
N TRP A 484 6.56 39.42 -26.04
CA TRP A 484 7.72 38.73 -25.49
C TRP A 484 9.00 39.16 -26.19
N PHE A 485 9.03 39.17 -27.52
CA PHE A 485 10.21 39.61 -28.27
C PHE A 485 10.60 41.08 -28.04
N LYS A 486 9.67 41.93 -27.58
CA LYS A 486 9.90 43.36 -27.29
C LYS A 486 10.21 43.65 -25.82
N LYS A 487 9.62 42.89 -24.90
CA LYS A 487 9.70 43.08 -23.44
C LYS A 487 10.41 41.93 -22.70
N ARG A 488 11.03 41.00 -23.43
CA ARG A 488 11.72 39.82 -22.88
C ARG A 488 12.60 40.18 -21.70
N ASP A 489 13.44 41.20 -21.87
CA ASP A 489 14.43 41.56 -20.85
C ASP A 489 13.75 42.10 -19.58
N GLU A 490 12.64 42.81 -19.69
CA GLU A 490 11.82 43.27 -18.55
C GLU A 490 11.13 42.10 -17.85
N MET A 491 10.47 41.23 -18.63
CA MET A 491 9.75 40.07 -18.11
C MET A 491 10.69 39.05 -17.45
N MET A 492 11.87 38.82 -18.01
CA MET A 492 12.89 37.94 -17.42
C MET A 492 13.43 38.53 -16.12
N LYS A 493 13.65 39.85 -16.05
CA LYS A 493 14.07 40.52 -14.82
C LYS A 493 13.01 40.40 -13.72
N ASP A 494 11.73 40.58 -14.05
CA ASP A 494 10.65 40.42 -13.08
C ASP A 494 10.47 38.95 -12.65
N TYR A 495 10.55 38.00 -13.59
CA TYR A 495 10.43 36.57 -13.28
C TYR A 495 11.58 36.11 -12.38
N PHE A 496 12.81 36.55 -12.64
CA PHE A 496 14.01 36.20 -11.85
C PHE A 496 14.34 37.19 -10.72
N LYS A 497 13.41 38.07 -10.33
CA LYS A 497 13.67 39.12 -9.31
C LYS A 497 14.07 38.57 -7.94
N ASP A 498 13.70 37.33 -7.67
CA ASP A 498 14.08 36.56 -6.47
C ASP A 498 15.55 36.14 -6.45
N CYS A 499 16.26 36.24 -7.58
CA CYS A 499 17.68 35.95 -7.68
C CYS A 499 18.47 37.09 -8.31
N PRO A 500 18.99 38.04 -7.50
CA PRO A 500 19.77 39.19 -7.98
C PRO A 500 20.99 38.80 -8.84
N GLU A 501 21.66 37.69 -8.48
CA GLU A 501 22.79 37.15 -9.24
C GLU A 501 22.37 36.69 -10.65
N MET A 502 21.17 36.13 -10.80
CA MET A 502 20.64 35.76 -12.10
C MET A 502 20.28 37.00 -12.92
N VAL A 503 19.63 37.98 -12.30
CA VAL A 503 19.20 39.24 -12.94
C VAL A 503 20.38 39.98 -13.58
N THR A 504 21.53 40.01 -12.90
CA THR A 504 22.75 40.65 -13.44
C THR A 504 23.34 39.90 -14.62
N LYS A 505 23.19 38.57 -14.66
CA LYS A 505 23.67 37.72 -15.77
C LYS A 505 22.74 37.69 -16.98
N LEU A 506 21.45 38.04 -16.84
CA LEU A 506 20.44 37.91 -17.90
C LEU A 506 20.85 38.56 -19.24
N GLY A 507 21.55 39.70 -19.21
CA GLY A 507 22.01 40.39 -20.42
C GLY A 507 23.13 39.69 -21.18
N ASN A 508 23.73 38.64 -20.61
CA ASN A 508 24.86 37.91 -21.18
C ASN A 508 24.45 36.67 -22.00
N TYR A 509 23.15 36.35 -22.08
CA TYR A 509 22.65 35.20 -22.82
C TYR A 509 22.04 35.60 -24.17
N ASP A 510 22.39 34.87 -25.23
CA ASP A 510 21.73 35.01 -26.53
C ASP A 510 20.48 34.12 -26.62
N PHE A 511 19.36 34.64 -26.13
CA PHE A 511 18.04 34.00 -26.15
C PHE A 511 17.44 33.79 -27.57
N LYS A 512 18.27 33.79 -28.62
CA LYS A 512 17.93 33.25 -29.94
C LYS A 512 18.23 31.75 -30.05
N THR A 513 18.97 31.17 -29.09
CA THR A 513 19.43 29.79 -29.14
C THR A 513 18.96 28.97 -27.95
N GLU A 514 18.67 27.68 -28.17
CA GLU A 514 18.28 26.74 -27.11
C GLU A 514 19.37 26.61 -26.04
N ALA A 515 20.64 26.56 -26.47
CA ALA A 515 21.79 26.46 -25.58
C ALA A 515 21.87 27.63 -24.58
N ALA A 516 21.47 28.84 -24.97
CA ALA A 516 21.46 29.98 -24.07
C ALA A 516 20.41 29.86 -22.96
N TYR A 517 19.23 29.30 -23.27
CA TYR A 517 18.20 29.02 -22.26
C TYR A 517 18.63 27.93 -21.30
N ILE A 518 19.27 26.87 -21.80
CA ILE A 518 19.83 25.79 -20.97
C ILE A 518 20.91 26.35 -20.04
N LYS A 519 21.87 27.11 -20.59
CA LYS A 519 22.94 27.73 -19.80
C LYS A 519 22.40 28.69 -18.73
N MET A 520 21.40 29.49 -19.08
CA MET A 520 20.70 30.35 -18.12
C MET A 520 20.06 29.53 -16.99
N ALA A 521 19.45 28.38 -17.31
CA ALA A 521 18.84 27.50 -16.32
C ALA A 521 19.88 26.81 -15.41
N GLU A 522 21.03 26.44 -15.97
CA GLU A 522 22.19 25.93 -15.21
C GLU A 522 22.74 27.00 -14.26
N ASP A 523 22.96 28.22 -14.77
CA ASP A 523 23.42 29.34 -13.97
C ASP A 523 22.42 29.70 -12.85
N TYR A 524 21.12 29.67 -13.12
CA TYR A 524 20.07 29.85 -12.11
C TYR A 524 20.11 28.72 -11.07
N THR A 525 20.23 27.48 -11.50
CA THR A 525 20.28 26.30 -10.62
C THR A 525 21.50 26.36 -9.68
N ASN A 526 22.63 26.86 -10.16
CA ASN A 526 23.90 26.90 -9.43
C ASN A 526 24.05 28.16 -8.55
N SER A 527 23.54 29.31 -9.00
CA SER A 527 23.80 30.61 -8.35
C SER A 527 22.70 31.02 -7.35
N CYS A 528 21.46 30.61 -7.58
CA CYS A 528 20.32 31.04 -6.77
C CYS A 528 20.09 30.03 -5.66
N LYS A 529 20.05 30.43 -4.38
CA LYS A 529 19.90 29.52 -3.24
C LYS A 529 18.50 28.91 -3.14
#